data_AF-A0A430DJH9-F1
#
_entry.id   AF-A0A430DJH9-F1
#
_cell.length_a   1.000
_cell.length_b   1.000
_cell.length_c   1.000
_cell.angle_alpha   90.00
_cell.angle_beta   90.00
_cell.angle_gamma   90.00
#
_symmetry.space_group_name_H-M   'P 1'
#
loop_
_entity.id
_entity.type
_entity.pdbx_description
1 polymer ?
#
loop_
_entity_poly.entity_id
_entity_poly.type
_entity_poly.pdbx_seq_one_letter_code
_entity_poly.pdbx_strand_id
1 'polypeptide(L)'
;MTAVADALGIARPHLSATCNRPPPRPRGRPPLSDAELVADIRLLVADLPTYGYRRVHALLRRQAEQAGRAAPNPKRVYRVMKVHGLLLQRGGERHQERRHDGRVAVDQRCLGESAQRG
;
A
#
# COMPACT_ATOMS: atom_id res chain seq x y z
N MET A 1 32.38 5.48 -37.43
CA MET A 1 31.06 5.75 -36.82
C MET A 1 30.52 7.12 -37.25
N THR A 2 30.52 7.42 -38.55
CA THR A 2 30.02 8.71 -39.11
C THR A 2 28.72 8.46 -39.87
N ALA A 3 28.75 7.49 -40.80
CA ALA A 3 27.57 7.04 -41.55
C ALA A 3 26.35 6.67 -40.67
N VAL A 4 26.59 6.10 -39.48
CA VAL A 4 25.52 5.77 -38.53
C VAL A 4 24.88 7.03 -37.92
N ALA A 5 25.69 8.06 -37.62
CA ALA A 5 25.20 9.31 -37.07
C ALA A 5 24.41 10.11 -38.14
N ASP A 6 24.92 10.11 -39.37
CA ASP A 6 24.28 10.77 -40.51
C ASP A 6 22.95 10.10 -40.89
N ALA A 7 22.91 8.76 -40.92
CA ALA A 7 21.68 7.99 -41.15
C ALA A 7 20.61 8.22 -40.08
N LEU A 8 21.02 8.48 -38.84
CA LEU A 8 20.13 8.78 -37.71
C LEU A 8 19.81 10.29 -37.58
N GLY A 9 20.40 11.16 -38.40
CA GLY A 9 20.20 12.60 -38.34
C GLY A 9 20.67 13.26 -37.04
N ILE A 10 21.60 12.62 -36.31
CA ILE A 10 22.13 13.13 -35.03
C ILE A 10 23.61 13.45 -35.14
N ALA A 11 24.06 14.45 -34.36
CA ALA A 11 25.46 14.83 -34.34
C ALA A 11 26.33 13.66 -33.85
N ARG A 12 27.44 13.39 -34.54
CA ARG A 12 28.46 12.40 -34.11
C ARG A 12 28.87 12.51 -32.62
N PRO A 13 29.14 13.70 -32.04
CA PRO A 13 29.45 13.78 -30.61
C PRO A 13 28.27 13.38 -29.70
N HIS A 14 27.02 13.60 -30.14
CA HIS A 14 25.82 13.15 -29.41
C HIS A 14 25.71 11.62 -29.42
N LEU A 15 25.90 10.98 -30.59
CA LEU A 15 25.91 9.52 -30.69
C LEU A 15 27.01 8.91 -29.82
N SER A 16 28.22 9.48 -29.89
CA SER A 16 29.34 9.07 -29.04
C SER A 16 29.03 9.22 -27.54
N ALA A 17 28.48 10.37 -27.13
CA ALA A 17 28.15 10.63 -25.73
C ALA A 17 27.06 9.69 -25.21
N THR A 18 26.10 9.31 -26.04
CA THR A 18 25.01 8.38 -25.69
C THR A 18 25.51 6.95 -25.60
N CYS A 19 26.31 6.48 -26.57
CA CYS A 19 26.87 5.12 -26.57
C CYS A 19 27.87 4.90 -25.43
N ASN A 20 28.62 5.95 -25.06
CA ASN A 20 29.62 5.88 -23.99
C ASN A 20 29.08 6.37 -22.64
N ARG A 21 27.77 6.62 -22.52
CA ARG A 21 27.19 7.15 -21.28
C ARG A 21 27.25 6.09 -20.18
N PRO A 22 27.89 6.37 -19.03
CA PRO A 22 27.78 5.48 -17.88
C PRO A 22 26.31 5.42 -17.42
N PRO A 23 25.86 4.29 -16.85
CA PRO A 23 24.49 4.16 -16.40
C PRO A 23 24.14 5.28 -15.42
N PRO A 24 22.90 5.80 -15.47
CA PRO A 24 22.48 6.88 -14.58
C PRO A 24 22.66 6.42 -13.13
N ARG A 25 23.42 7.20 -12.36
CA ARG A 25 23.58 6.93 -10.93
C ARG A 25 22.24 7.16 -10.22
N PRO A 26 21.88 6.32 -9.23
CA PRO A 26 20.70 6.58 -8.42
C PRO A 26 20.80 7.97 -7.80
N ARG A 27 19.74 8.76 -7.97
CA ARG A 27 19.65 10.13 -7.43
C ARG A 27 19.11 10.07 -6.00
N GLY A 28 19.81 10.72 -5.08
CA GLY A 28 19.38 10.88 -3.69
C GLY A 28 20.10 9.99 -2.67
N ARG A 29 19.68 10.10 -1.41
CA ARG A 29 20.24 9.33 -0.29
C ARG A 29 19.87 7.84 -0.45
N PRO A 30 20.79 6.90 -0.16
CA PRO A 30 20.45 5.48 -0.09
C PRO A 30 19.26 5.25 0.85
N PRO A 31 18.34 4.33 0.51
CA PRO A 31 17.25 3.97 1.40
C PRO A 31 17.81 3.54 2.76
N LEU A 32 17.16 3.91 3.86
CA LEU A 32 17.47 3.31 5.16
C LEU A 32 17.34 1.79 5.05
N SER A 33 18.19 1.07 5.80
CA SER A 33 18.05 -0.37 5.93
C SER A 33 16.65 -0.72 6.45
N ASP A 34 16.01 -1.67 5.78
CA ASP A 34 14.71 -2.20 6.19
C ASP A 34 14.88 -3.45 7.07
N ALA A 35 16.11 -3.91 7.35
CA ALA A 35 16.37 -5.17 8.06
C ALA A 35 15.79 -5.23 9.47
N GLU A 36 15.99 -4.17 10.27
CA GLU A 36 15.43 -4.08 11.63
C GLU A 36 13.90 -4.08 11.59
N LEU A 37 13.33 -3.28 10.68
CA LEU A 37 11.88 -3.19 10.51
C LEU A 37 11.27 -4.54 10.07
N VAL A 38 11.98 -5.31 9.25
CA VAL A 38 11.56 -6.66 8.86
C VAL A 38 11.54 -7.60 10.06
N ALA A 39 12.56 -7.55 10.92
CA ALA A 39 12.62 -8.38 12.11
C ALA A 39 11.44 -8.08 13.06
N ASP A 40 11.18 -6.79 13.33
CA ASP A 40 10.07 -6.35 14.18
C ASP A 40 8.71 -6.77 13.61
N ILE A 41 8.50 -6.60 12.30
CA ILE A 41 7.26 -7.00 11.63
C ILE A 41 7.08 -8.51 11.69
N ARG A 42 8.14 -9.31 11.50
CA ARG A 42 8.05 -10.78 11.55
C ARG A 42 7.64 -11.27 12.93
N LEU A 43 8.16 -10.65 13.99
CA LEU A 43 7.75 -10.96 15.36
C LEU A 43 6.25 -10.69 15.56
N LEU A 44 5.79 -9.51 15.14
CA LEU A 44 4.36 -9.13 15.26
C LEU A 44 3.43 -10.01 14.43
N VAL A 45 3.84 -10.39 13.23
CA VAL A 45 3.02 -11.24 12.33
C VAL A 45 2.95 -12.68 12.84
N ALA A 46 4.00 -13.17 13.52
CA ALA A 46 3.98 -14.50 14.13
C ALA A 46 2.87 -14.63 15.20
N ASP A 47 2.72 -13.60 16.03
CA ASP A 47 1.68 -13.58 17.07
C ASP A 47 0.29 -13.21 16.52
N LEU A 48 0.23 -12.42 15.44
CA LEU A 48 -1.00 -11.82 14.91
C LEU A 48 -1.13 -12.01 13.39
N PRO A 49 -1.29 -13.24 12.89
CA PRO A 49 -1.30 -13.53 11.44
C PRO A 49 -2.48 -12.88 10.69
N THR A 50 -3.56 -12.54 11.39
CA THR A 50 -4.74 -11.88 10.82
C THR A 50 -4.55 -10.37 10.64
N TYR A 51 -3.43 -9.79 11.12
CA TYR A 51 -3.25 -8.35 11.12
C TYR A 51 -2.66 -7.85 9.79
N GLY A 52 -3.43 -6.98 9.13
CA GLY A 52 -2.94 -6.23 7.97
C GLY A 52 -1.98 -5.10 8.35
N TYR A 53 -1.30 -4.55 7.35
CA TYR A 53 -0.23 -3.55 7.53
C TYR A 53 -0.61 -2.31 8.34
N ARG A 54 -1.88 -1.89 8.33
CA ARG A 54 -2.34 -0.74 9.14
C ARG A 54 -2.32 -1.04 10.64
N ARG A 55 -2.69 -2.26 11.05
CA ARG A 55 -2.66 -2.66 12.46
C ARG A 55 -1.22 -2.91 12.91
N VAL A 56 -0.41 -3.56 12.09
CA VAL A 56 1.03 -3.72 12.34
C VAL A 56 1.72 -2.36 12.52
N HIS A 57 1.42 -1.39 11.65
CA HIS A 57 1.94 -0.02 11.80
C HIS A 57 1.56 0.64 13.13
N ALA A 58 0.31 0.47 13.58
CA ALA A 58 -0.13 1.01 14.86
C ALA A 58 0.64 0.39 16.05
N LEU A 59 0.92 -0.91 16.00
CA LEU A 59 1.72 -1.60 17.02
C LEU A 59 3.18 -1.11 17.02
N LEU A 60 3.80 -1.04 15.85
CA LEU A 60 5.16 -0.51 15.70
C LEU A 60 5.27 0.94 16.18
N ARG A 61 4.24 1.76 15.93
CA ARG A 61 4.18 3.13 16.43
C ARG A 61 4.13 3.18 17.96
N ARG A 62 3.29 2.36 18.59
CA ARG A 62 3.20 2.27 20.07
C ARG A 62 4.53 1.81 20.68
N GLN A 63 5.17 0.80 20.08
CA GLN A 63 6.48 0.32 20.51
C GLN A 63 7.55 1.41 20.36
N ALA A 64 7.53 2.17 19.26
CA ALA A 64 8.46 3.28 19.04
C ALA A 64 8.25 4.41 20.05
N GLU A 65 7.00 4.77 20.34
CA GLU A 65 6.65 5.78 21.36
C GLU A 65 7.15 5.36 22.76
N GLN A 66 6.98 4.08 23.13
CA GLN A 66 7.50 3.53 24.40
C GLN A 66 9.02 3.51 24.47
N ALA A 67 9.69 3.22 23.35
CA ALA A 67 11.15 3.16 23.27
C ALA A 67 11.80 4.53 23.00
N GLY A 68 11.02 5.61 22.88
CA GLY A 68 11.52 6.94 22.50
C GLY A 68 12.12 7.02 21.08
N ARG A 69 11.77 6.07 20.21
CA ARG A 69 12.27 5.99 18.82
C ARG A 69 11.30 6.68 17.87
N ALA A 70 11.82 7.09 16.71
CA ALA A 70 10.98 7.62 15.65
C ALA A 70 10.06 6.53 15.07
N ALA A 71 8.75 6.80 15.02
CA ALA A 71 7.79 5.85 14.47
C ALA A 71 8.03 5.60 12.97
N PRO A 72 7.95 4.34 12.50
CA PRO A 72 8.12 4.03 11.10
C PRO A 72 6.99 4.64 10.25
N ASN A 73 7.32 5.12 9.05
CA ASN A 73 6.33 5.67 8.13
C ASN A 73 5.38 4.53 7.66
N PRO A 74 4.05 4.72 7.67
CA PRO A 74 3.10 3.71 7.19
C PRO A 74 3.39 3.20 5.77
N LYS A 75 3.88 4.07 4.88
CA LYS A 75 4.28 3.70 3.51
C LYS A 75 5.48 2.76 3.50
N ARG A 76 6.44 2.96 4.40
CA ARG A 76 7.61 2.07 4.56
C ARG A 76 7.16 0.69 5.05
N VAL A 77 6.28 0.65 6.06
CA VAL A 77 5.71 -0.62 6.55
C VAL A 77 4.99 -1.38 5.44
N TYR A 78 4.13 -0.69 4.67
CA TYR A 78 3.46 -1.32 3.52
C TYR A 78 4.46 -1.86 2.49
N ARG A 79 5.46 -1.07 2.10
CA ARG A 79 6.49 -1.47 1.12
C ARG A 79 7.22 -2.72 1.59
N VAL A 80 7.70 -2.71 2.83
CA VAL A 80 8.45 -3.82 3.43
C VAL A 80 7.57 -5.08 3.50
N MET A 81 6.35 -4.96 4.03
CA MET A 81 5.42 -6.11 4.08
C MET A 81 5.11 -6.65 2.68
N LYS A 82 4.96 -5.78 1.67
CA LYS A 82 4.73 -6.20 0.29
C LYS A 82 5.92 -6.96 -0.30
N VAL A 83 7.13 -6.43 -0.16
CA VAL A 83 8.36 -7.05 -0.70
C VAL A 83 8.63 -8.40 -0.05
N HIS A 84 8.29 -8.56 1.24
CA HIS A 84 8.50 -9.80 1.98
C HIS A 84 7.30 -10.75 2.00
N GLY A 85 6.22 -10.46 1.25
CA GLY A 85 5.05 -11.33 1.19
C GLY A 85 4.26 -11.44 2.50
N LEU A 86 4.39 -10.46 3.40
CA LEU A 86 3.76 -10.44 4.73
C LEU A 86 2.38 -9.77 4.73
N LEU A 87 1.86 -9.40 3.56
CA LEU A 87 0.52 -8.82 3.46
C LEU A 87 -0.52 -9.94 3.56
N LEU A 88 -1.58 -9.66 4.32
CA LEU A 88 -2.75 -10.52 4.38
C LEU A 88 -3.27 -10.72 2.95
N GLN A 89 -3.32 -11.98 2.51
CA GLN A 89 -3.90 -12.31 1.21
C GLN A 89 -5.37 -11.91 1.25
N ARG A 90 -5.79 -11.12 0.25
CA ARG A 90 -7.20 -10.85 0.05
C ARG A 90 -7.81 -12.14 -0.46
N GLY A 91 -8.48 -12.88 0.43
CA GLY A 91 -9.23 -14.08 0.10
C GLY A 91 -10.08 -13.80 -1.15
N GLY A 92 -9.87 -14.61 -2.17
CA GLY A 92 -10.47 -14.46 -3.48
C GLY A 92 -11.95 -14.80 -3.43
N GLU A 93 -12.77 -13.87 -2.95
CA GLU A 93 -14.17 -13.79 -3.33
C GLU A 93 -14.34 -12.44 -3.99
N ARG A 94 -14.36 -12.46 -5.33
CA ARG A 94 -14.95 -11.37 -6.11
C ARG A 94 -16.31 -11.12 -5.47
N HIS A 95 -16.53 -9.94 -4.89
CA HIS A 95 -17.87 -9.55 -4.46
C HIS A 95 -18.79 -9.79 -5.65
N GLN A 96 -19.64 -10.82 -5.57
CA GLN A 96 -20.80 -10.89 -6.43
C GLN A 96 -21.51 -9.58 -6.20
N GLU A 97 -21.53 -8.75 -7.24
CA GLU A 97 -22.26 -7.50 -7.28
C GLU A 97 -23.66 -7.81 -6.75
N ARG A 98 -24.00 -7.26 -5.57
CA ARG A 98 -25.31 -7.45 -4.98
C ARG A 98 -26.31 -6.81 -5.92
N ARG A 99 -26.93 -7.60 -6.80
CA ARG A 99 -28.11 -7.18 -7.56
C ARG A 99 -29.23 -7.01 -6.55
N HIS A 100 -29.49 -5.77 -6.17
CA HIS A 100 -30.66 -5.43 -5.39
C HIS A 100 -31.83 -5.19 -6.36
N ASP A 101 -32.75 -6.14 -6.45
CA ASP A 101 -34.08 -5.85 -7.02
C ASP A 101 -34.84 -5.01 -6.00
N GLY A 102 -34.85 -3.70 -6.23
CA GLY A 102 -35.40 -2.69 -5.34
C GLY A 102 -36.92 -2.72 -5.23
N ARG A 103 -37.48 -3.73 -4.56
CA ARG A 103 -38.88 -3.70 -4.10
C ARG A 103 -38.96 -3.28 -2.63
N VAL A 104 -39.31 -2.02 -2.41
CA VAL A 104 -39.71 -1.49 -1.11
C VAL A 104 -41.23 -1.54 -1.05
N ALA A 105 -41.80 -2.46 -0.25
CA ALA A 105 -43.21 -2.42 0.11
C ALA A 105 -43.34 -1.53 1.36
N VAL A 106 -43.98 -0.36 1.22
CA VAL A 106 -44.32 0.51 2.34
C VAL A 106 -45.71 0.10 2.82
N ASP A 107 -45.80 -0.36 4.06
CA ASP A 107 -47.07 -0.58 4.74
C ASP A 107 -47.60 0.78 5.22
N GLN A 108 -48.57 1.33 4.50
CA GLN A 108 -49.35 2.45 5.01
C GLN A 108 -50.43 1.89 5.92
N ARG A 109 -50.24 2.09 7.23
CA ARG A 109 -51.27 2.50 8.21
C ARG A 109 -50.69 2.41 9.61
N CYS A 110 -50.91 3.45 10.41
CA CYS A 110 -51.25 3.40 11.84
C CYS A 110 -51.13 4.80 12.44
N LEU A 111 -52.24 5.56 12.47
CA LEU A 111 -52.54 6.44 13.61
C LEU A 111 -54.06 6.51 13.75
N GLY A 112 -54.59 5.67 14.65
CA GLY A 112 -55.96 5.69 15.12
C GLY A 112 -56.01 5.02 16.50
N GLU A 113 -56.55 5.76 17.46
CA GLU A 113 -57.02 5.33 18.78
C GLU A 113 -55.98 5.06 19.89
N SER A 114 -55.74 6.10 20.70
CA SER A 114 -55.53 5.94 22.15
C SER A 114 -56.88 6.10 22.85
N ALA A 115 -57.41 5.00 23.36
CA ALA A 115 -58.67 4.92 24.10
C ALA A 115 -58.55 5.51 25.52
N GLN A 116 -59.70 5.96 26.05
CA GLN A 116 -59.94 6.36 27.44
C GLN A 116 -59.40 5.37 28.49
N ARG A 117 -58.97 5.91 29.64
CA ARG A 117 -59.26 5.37 30.98
C ARG A 117 -58.83 6.35 32.09
N GLY A 118 -59.75 6.71 32.98
CA GLY A 118 -59.50 7.43 34.24
C GLY A 118 -60.42 8.61 34.46
#